data_AF-A0A1E4CM03-F1
#
_entry.id   AF-A0A1E4CM03-F1
#
_cell.length_a   1.000
_cell.length_b   1.000
_cell.length_c   1.000
_cell.angle_alpha   90.00
_cell.angle_beta   90.00
_cell.angle_gamma   90.00
#
_symmetry.space_group_name_H-M   'P 1'
#
loop_
_entity.id
_entity.type
_entity.pdbx_description
1 polymer ?
#
loop_
_entity_poly.entity_id
_entity_poly.type
_entity_poly.pdbx_seq_one_letter_code
_entity_poly.pdbx_strand_id
1 'polypeptide(L)'
;MKLSGLAPESTDATTFDAHADAFIRRGVEAFGPDRAMIGSDWPVSANFGVGGTFAAWATRVRRVVGEPDWPTVSGEAARAAYLPGGASALR
;
A
#
# COMPACT_ATOMS: atom_id res chain seq x y z
N MET A 1 -8.77 -0.15 2.43
CA MET A 1 -7.64 -1.09 2.33
C MET A 1 -6.35 -0.32 2.54
N LYS A 2 -5.47 -0.78 3.44
CA LYS A 2 -4.14 -0.21 3.62
C LYS A 2 -3.12 -1.11 2.92
N LEU A 3 -2.36 -0.56 1.99
CA LEU A 3 -1.24 -1.23 1.32
C LEU A 3 -0.01 -1.06 2.21
N SER A 4 -0.03 -1.68 3.39
CA SER A 4 1.06 -1.69 4.37
C SER A 4 2.31 -2.35 3.80
N GLY A 5 3.50 -1.96 4.28
CA GLY A 5 4.75 -2.62 3.93
C GLY A 5 4.71 -4.10 4.30
N LEU A 6 4.80 -4.98 3.31
CA LEU A 6 4.69 -6.44 3.48
C LEU A 6 6.01 -7.15 3.81
N ALA A 7 7.10 -6.40 3.96
CA ALA A 7 8.43 -6.97 4.20
C ALA A 7 8.50 -7.95 5.39
N PRO A 8 7.76 -7.75 6.50
CA PRO A 8 7.76 -8.70 7.62
C PRO A 8 7.18 -10.08 7.30
N GLU A 9 6.37 -10.20 6.24
CA GLU A 9 5.53 -11.38 5.98
C GLU A 9 6.25 -12.49 5.19
N SER A 10 7.51 -12.26 4.85
CA SER A 10 8.38 -13.27 4.25
C SER A 10 9.78 -13.12 4.81
N THR A 11 10.49 -14.23 4.97
CA THR A 11 11.94 -14.26 5.22
C THR A 11 12.74 -14.55 3.95
N ASP A 12 12.07 -14.83 2.83
CA ASP A 12 12.67 -15.03 1.50
C ASP A 12 12.34 -13.88 0.55
N ALA A 13 13.39 -13.20 0.08
CA ALA A 13 13.29 -12.08 -0.85
C ALA A 13 12.71 -12.49 -2.21
N THR A 14 13.02 -13.71 -2.68
CA THR A 14 12.55 -14.19 -3.98
C THR A 14 11.04 -14.38 -3.96
N THR A 15 10.52 -15.07 -2.93
CA THR A 15 9.09 -15.25 -2.71
C THR A 15 8.37 -13.91 -2.50
N PHE A 16 8.97 -12.99 -1.73
CA PHE A 16 8.41 -11.66 -1.53
C PHE A 16 8.24 -10.90 -2.85
N ASP A 17 9.30 -10.87 -3.67
CA ASP A 17 9.28 -10.17 -4.96
C ASP A 17 8.32 -10.80 -5.97
N ALA A 18 8.19 -12.13 -5.96
CA ALA A 18 7.26 -12.85 -6.82
C ALA A 18 5.78 -12.54 -6.53
N HIS A 19 5.44 -12.12 -5.30
CA HIS A 19 4.04 -12.02 -4.85
C HIS A 19 3.58 -10.62 -4.43
N ALA A 20 4.48 -9.72 -4.02
CA ALA A 20 4.11 -8.39 -3.51
C ALA A 20 3.30 -7.57 -4.53
N ASP A 21 3.70 -7.58 -5.81
CA ASP A 21 3.00 -6.84 -6.86
C ASP A 21 1.57 -7.40 -7.08
N ALA A 22 1.40 -8.72 -6.97
CA ALA A 22 0.09 -9.35 -7.06
C ALA A 22 -0.81 -8.96 -5.87
N PHE A 23 -0.27 -8.91 -4.65
CA PHE A 23 -1.04 -8.44 -3.48
C PHE A 23 -1.52 -7.00 -3.66
N ILE A 24 -0.62 -6.09 -4.06
CA ILE A 24 -0.95 -4.67 -4.28
C ILE A 24 -2.06 -4.55 -5.31
N ARG A 25 -1.87 -5.19 -6.48
CA ARG A 25 -2.84 -5.15 -7.57
C ARG A 25 -4.21 -5.71 -7.14
N ARG A 26 -4.25 -6.86 -6.48
CA ARG A 26 -5.51 -7.46 -6.00
C ARG A 26 -6.19 -6.57 -4.95
N GLY A 27 -5.43 -5.94 -4.06
CA GLY A 27 -5.95 -4.98 -3.10
C GLY A 27 -6.61 -3.79 -3.78
N VAL A 28 -5.98 -3.20 -4.80
CA VAL A 28 -6.58 -2.08 -5.53
C VAL A 28 -7.76 -2.52 -6.39
N GLU A 29 -7.67 -3.67 -7.08
CA GLU A 29 -8.78 -4.23 -7.87
C GLU A 29 -10.04 -4.47 -7.02
N ALA A 30 -9.89 -5.00 -5.79
CA ALA A 30 -11.02 -5.35 -4.95
C ALA A 30 -11.69 -4.13 -4.29
N PHE A 31 -10.91 -3.11 -3.91
CA PHE A 31 -11.43 -1.96 -3.16
C PHE A 31 -11.61 -0.71 -4.00
N GLY A 32 -10.89 -0.58 -5.11
CA GLY A 32 -10.76 0.65 -5.88
C GLY A 32 -9.71 1.60 -5.29
N PRO A 33 -9.10 2.47 -6.13
CA PRO A 33 -8.06 3.41 -5.69
C PRO A 33 -8.56 4.40 -4.62
N ASP A 34 -9.82 4.84 -4.69
CA ASP A 34 -10.42 5.75 -3.69
C ASP A 34 -10.53 5.16 -2.28
N ARG A 35 -10.42 3.83 -2.16
CA ARG A 35 -10.48 3.11 -0.87
C ARG A 35 -9.19 2.35 -0.57
N ALA A 36 -8.13 2.61 -1.33
CA ALA A 36 -6.80 2.05 -1.09
C ALA A 36 -5.82 3.17 -0.73
N MET A 37 -5.01 2.98 0.32
CA MET A 37 -4.00 3.95 0.72
C MET A 37 -2.67 3.27 1.04
N ILE A 38 -1.56 3.87 0.66
CA ILE A 38 -0.23 3.37 1.01
C ILE A 38 0.01 3.47 2.53
N GLY A 39 0.70 2.47 3.09
CA GLY A 39 1.21 2.51 4.46
C GLY A 39 2.64 2.01 4.51
N SER A 40 3.49 2.65 5.32
CA SER A 40 4.87 2.18 5.51
C SER A 40 4.94 0.90 6.34
N ASP A 41 4.10 0.83 7.38
CA ASP A 41 4.28 -0.12 8.49
C ASP A 41 5.65 -0.03 9.16
N TRP A 42 6.28 1.14 9.08
CA TRP A 42 7.50 1.42 9.81
C TRP A 42 7.19 1.57 11.31
N PRO A 43 8.03 1.03 12.22
CA PRO A 43 9.35 0.45 11.98
C PRO A 43 9.36 -1.07 11.72
N VAL A 44 8.21 -1.75 11.71
CA VAL A 44 8.14 -3.22 11.57
C VAL A 44 8.73 -3.65 10.22
N SER A 45 8.30 -3.01 9.13
CA SER A 45 8.76 -3.31 7.77
C SER A 45 10.26 -3.09 7.54
N ALA A 46 10.93 -2.35 8.42
CA ALA A 46 12.37 -2.09 8.32
C ALA A 46 13.20 -3.15 9.07
N ASN A 47 12.63 -3.80 10.08
CA ASN A 47 13.38 -4.63 11.03
C ASN A 47 13.09 -6.13 10.93
N PHE A 48 11.98 -6.53 10.30
CA PHE A 48 11.55 -7.93 10.26
C PHE A 48 11.40 -8.45 8.82
N GLY A 49 11.44 -9.78 8.69
CA GLY A 49 11.32 -10.48 7.41
C GLY A 49 12.45 -10.12 6.45
N VAL A 50 12.12 -9.81 5.20
CA VAL A 50 13.10 -9.36 4.20
C VAL A 50 13.60 -7.92 4.44
N GLY A 51 12.93 -7.18 5.32
CA GLY A 51 13.22 -5.78 5.59
C GLY A 51 13.02 -4.86 4.37
N GLY A 52 13.33 -3.58 4.53
CA GLY A 52 13.30 -2.62 3.43
C GLY A 52 13.05 -1.17 3.86
N THR A 53 13.13 -0.27 2.89
CA THR A 53 12.84 1.15 3.12
C THR A 53 11.42 1.48 2.67
N PHE A 54 10.81 2.46 3.33
CA PHE A 54 9.52 2.96 2.88
C PHE A 54 9.57 3.55 1.46
N ALA A 55 10.69 4.16 1.06
CA ALA A 55 10.89 4.67 -0.29
C ALA A 55 10.86 3.55 -1.36
N ALA A 56 11.45 2.39 -1.07
CA ALA A 56 11.40 1.23 -1.96
C ALA A 56 9.95 0.68 -2.06
N TRP A 57 9.23 0.62 -0.94
CA TRP A 57 7.83 0.22 -0.92
C TRP A 57 6.94 1.18 -1.72
N ALA A 58 7.09 2.50 -1.51
CA ALA A 58 6.36 3.52 -2.25
C ALA A 58 6.64 3.47 -3.76
N THR A 59 7.90 3.27 -4.15
CA THR A 59 8.28 3.06 -5.55
C THR A 59 7.57 1.84 -6.15
N ARG A 60 7.52 0.72 -5.41
CA ARG A 60 6.82 -0.49 -5.83
C ARG A 60 5.32 -0.27 -5.97
N VAL A 61 4.67 0.32 -4.97
CA VAL A 61 3.22 0.61 -5.01
C VAL A 61 2.90 1.53 -6.19
N ARG A 62 3.62 2.65 -6.35
CA ARG A 62 3.44 3.59 -7.48
C ARG A 62 3.54 2.89 -8.84
N ARG A 63 4.54 2.01 -9.02
CA ARG A 63 4.70 1.23 -10.25
C ARG A 63 3.49 0.34 -10.53
N VAL A 64 2.96 -0.34 -9.51
CA VAL A 64 1.87 -1.30 -9.67
C VAL A 64 0.52 -0.62 -9.89
N VAL A 65 0.23 0.48 -9.18
CA VAL A 65 -1.04 1.21 -9.33
C VAL A 65 -1.05 2.14 -10.54
N GLY A 66 0.12 2.57 -11.00
CA GLY A 66 0.26 3.48 -12.14
C GLY A 66 0.10 4.95 -11.75
N GLU A 67 0.57 5.83 -12.64
CA GLU A 67 0.55 7.29 -12.43
C GLU A 67 -0.86 7.88 -12.25
N PRO A 68 -1.91 7.42 -12.96
CA PRO A 68 -3.26 8.00 -12.78
C PRO A 68 -3.81 7.84 -11.36
N ASP A 69 -3.59 6.68 -10.74
CA ASP A 69 -4.15 6.35 -9.42
C ASP A 69 -3.20 6.74 -8.27
N TRP A 70 -1.93 7.03 -8.56
CA TRP A 70 -0.92 7.30 -7.54
C TRP A 70 -1.26 8.48 -6.62
N PRO A 71 -1.74 9.65 -7.10
CA PRO A 71 -2.14 10.75 -6.21
C PRO A 71 -3.18 10.31 -5.17
N THR A 72 -4.18 9.54 -5.61
CA THR A 72 -5.26 9.06 -4.76
C THR A 72 -4.76 8.06 -3.72
N VAL A 73 -4.00 7.04 -4.16
CA VAL A 73 -3.45 5.99 -3.28
C VAL A 73 -2.39 6.52 -2.32
N SER A 74 -1.60 7.53 -2.73
CA SER A 74 -0.53 8.08 -1.90
C SER A 74 -0.99 9.06 -0.83
N GLY A 75 -2.17 9.69 -0.98
CA GLY A 75 -2.64 10.66 0.00
C GLY A 75 -4.13 10.98 0.02
N GLU A 76 -4.81 11.06 -1.13
CA GLU A 76 -6.20 11.55 -1.13
C GLU A 76 -7.17 10.58 -0.45
N ALA A 77 -7.00 9.27 -0.65
CA ALA A 77 -7.82 8.25 0.00
C ALA A 77 -7.68 8.31 1.53
N ALA A 78 -6.45 8.51 2.03
CA ALA A 78 -6.21 8.69 3.46
C ALA A 78 -6.83 10.01 3.96
N ARG A 79 -6.67 11.11 3.22
CA ARG A 79 -7.25 12.41 3.55
C ARG A 79 -8.78 12.33 3.66
N ALA A 80 -9.44 11.69 2.70
CA ALA A 80 -10.88 11.49 2.69
C ALA A 80 -11.34 10.59 3.85
N ALA A 81 -10.58 9.55 4.20
CA ALA A 81 -10.95 8.65 5.29
C ALA A 81 -10.78 9.25 6.68
N TYR A 82 -9.75 10.08 6.89
CA TYR A 82 -9.36 10.54 8.24
C TYR A 82 -9.72 11.99 8.56
N LEU A 83 -9.95 12.86 7.57
CA LEU A 83 -10.30 14.26 7.85
C LEU A 83 -11.82 14.51 7.85
N PRO A 84 -12.32 15.46 8.68
CA PRO A 84 -13.73 15.85 8.68
C PRO A 84 -14.16 16.35 7.29
N GLY A 85 -15.31 15.86 6.80
CA GLY A 85 -15.86 16.21 5.48
C GLY A 85 -15.71 15.12 4.40
N GLY A 86 -15.03 14.01 4.70
CA GLY A 86 -15.13 12.79 3.90
C GLY A 86 -16.49 12.12 4.09
N ALA A 87 -17.20 11.82 3.01
CA ALA A 87 -18.48 11.13 3.08
C ALA A 87 -18.34 9.80 3.84
N SER A 88 -19.24 9.51 4.77
CA SER A 88 -19.31 8.24 5.49
C SER A 88 -19.26 7.07 4.50
N ALA A 89 -18.30 6.16 4.68
CA ALA A 89 -18.18 4.92 3.91
C ALA A 89 -19.23 3.86 4.30
N LEU A 90 -20.09 4.16 5.28
CA LEU A 90 -21.24 3.35 5.65
C LEU A 90 -22.50 4.08 5.20
N ARG A 91 -23.11 3.59 4.12
CA ARG A 91 -24.53 3.77 3.76
C ARG A 91 -25.19 2.41 3.80
#